data_AF-A0A925UMQ3-F1
#
_entry.id   AF-A0A925UMQ3-F1
#
_cell.length_a   1.000
_cell.length_b   1.000
_cell.length_c   1.000
_cell.angle_alpha   90.00
_cell.angle_beta   90.00
_cell.angle_gamma   90.00
#
_symmetry.space_group_name_H-M   'P 1'
#
loop_
_entity.id
_entity.type
_entity.pdbx_description
1 polymer ?
#
loop_
_entity_poly.entity_id
_entity_poly.type
_entity_poly.pdbx_seq_one_letter_code
_entity_poly.pdbx_strand_id
1 'polypeptide(L)'
;YKQFPGMEGATYYYFGIPKNPVNEWLVANHYTRFKSPPDFFTAGGMSAGIAIVEALKKTAGDASTEKLIKAMEGMSFESPKGRMTFRKEDHQAMQSMYHFRIKADPAFAWGVPELVREIKPDEMDVPVRNKR
;
A
#
# COMPACT_ATOMS: atom_id res chain seq x y z
N TYR A 1 -9.49 -17.64 -5.78
CA TYR A 1 -9.72 -17.52 -7.24
C TYR A 1 -9.09 -18.60 -8.10
N LYS A 2 -8.61 -19.74 -7.55
CA LYS A 2 -7.96 -20.79 -8.37
C LYS A 2 -8.89 -21.38 -9.45
N GLN A 3 -10.20 -21.32 -9.22
CA GLN A 3 -11.25 -21.76 -10.14
C GLN A 3 -11.56 -20.76 -11.28
N PHE A 4 -10.94 -19.56 -11.28
CA PHE A 4 -11.26 -18.47 -12.22
C PHE A 4 -10.00 -17.96 -12.96
N PRO A 5 -9.28 -18.81 -13.70
CA PRO A 5 -8.15 -18.35 -14.52
C PRO A 5 -8.63 -17.33 -15.56
N GLY A 6 -7.84 -16.29 -15.77
CA GLY A 6 -8.16 -15.19 -16.68
C GLY A 6 -9.08 -14.11 -16.11
N MET A 7 -9.69 -14.32 -14.92
CA MET A 7 -10.48 -13.28 -14.26
C MET A 7 -9.64 -12.05 -13.97
N GLU A 8 -10.16 -10.87 -14.29
CA GLU A 8 -9.51 -9.59 -14.02
C GLU A 8 -10.23 -8.80 -12.94
N GLY A 9 -9.49 -7.93 -12.26
CA GLY A 9 -10.03 -7.03 -11.25
C GLY A 9 -8.96 -6.07 -10.74
N ALA A 10 -9.30 -5.28 -9.72
CA ALA A 10 -8.36 -4.44 -9.02
C ALA A 10 -8.12 -4.98 -7.60
N THR A 11 -6.86 -4.99 -7.15
CA THR A 11 -6.49 -5.36 -5.77
C THR A 11 -5.72 -4.24 -5.10
N TYR A 12 -5.85 -4.16 -3.77
CA TYR A 12 -5.04 -3.26 -2.96
C TYR A 12 -3.57 -3.70 -2.94
N TYR A 13 -3.29 -4.99 -2.78
CA TYR A 13 -1.94 -5.52 -2.63
C TYR A 13 -1.87 -7.01 -2.96
N TYR A 14 -0.77 -7.39 -3.60
CA TYR A 14 -0.29 -8.76 -3.66
C TYR A 14 1.23 -8.69 -3.57
N PHE A 15 1.85 -9.46 -2.67
CA PHE A 15 3.28 -9.33 -2.36
C PHE A 15 4.21 -9.40 -3.58
N GLY A 16 3.82 -10.16 -4.60
CA GLY A 16 4.58 -10.32 -5.84
C GLY A 16 4.45 -9.18 -6.85
N ILE A 17 3.49 -8.25 -6.68
CA ILE A 17 3.22 -7.17 -7.63
C ILE A 17 4.18 -5.98 -7.45
N PRO A 18 4.24 -5.27 -6.30
CA PRO A 18 5.06 -4.07 -6.20
C PRO A 18 6.54 -4.39 -6.26
N LYS A 19 7.29 -3.66 -7.09
CA LYS A 19 8.75 -3.78 -7.23
C LYS A 19 9.42 -2.51 -6.73
N ASN A 20 9.68 -2.47 -5.43
CA ASN A 20 10.36 -1.37 -4.78
C ASN A 20 11.11 -1.89 -3.53
N PRO A 21 12.14 -1.16 -3.05
CA PRO A 21 12.96 -1.62 -1.93
C PRO A 21 12.18 -1.88 -0.63
N VAL A 22 11.11 -1.12 -0.38
CA VAL A 22 10.30 -1.28 0.84
C VAL A 22 9.53 -2.59 0.80
N ASN A 23 8.93 -2.94 -0.34
CA ASN A 23 8.23 -4.20 -0.52
C ASN A 23 9.19 -5.38 -0.53
N GLU A 24 10.34 -5.27 -1.19
CA GLU A 24 11.36 -6.32 -1.21
C GLU A 24 11.85 -6.65 0.20
N TRP A 25 12.12 -5.60 0.99
CA TRP A 25 12.48 -5.77 2.41
C TRP A 25 11.34 -6.44 3.19
N LEU A 26 10.10 -5.98 3.01
CA LEU A 26 8.94 -6.53 3.70
C LEU A 26 8.77 -8.03 3.39
N VAL A 27 8.77 -8.39 2.11
CA VAL A 27 8.61 -9.77 1.65
C VAL A 27 9.72 -10.66 2.22
N ALA A 28 10.98 -10.27 2.05
CA ALA A 28 12.12 -11.07 2.52
C ALA A 28 12.11 -11.28 4.05
N ASN A 29 11.82 -10.23 4.82
CA ASN A 29 11.81 -10.32 6.27
C ASN A 29 10.59 -11.08 6.79
N HIS A 30 9.43 -10.92 6.16
CA HIS A 30 8.22 -11.64 6.54
C HIS A 30 8.37 -13.14 6.29
N TYR A 31 8.91 -13.55 5.14
CA TYR A 31 9.23 -14.95 4.86
C TYR A 31 10.25 -15.52 5.86
N THR A 32 11.30 -14.77 6.19
CA THR A 32 12.32 -15.21 7.16
C THR A 32 11.69 -15.52 8.52
N ARG A 33 10.82 -14.64 9.02
CA ARG A 33 10.24 -14.71 10.37
C ARG A 33 9.04 -15.64 10.48
N PHE A 34 8.16 -15.64 9.49
CA PHE A 34 6.83 -16.27 9.58
C PHE A 34 6.60 -17.39 8.57
N LYS A 35 7.56 -17.64 7.67
CA LYS A 35 7.49 -18.67 6.62
C LYS A 35 6.28 -18.52 5.68
N SER A 36 5.77 -17.29 5.55
CA SER A 36 4.66 -16.91 4.68
C SER A 36 4.92 -15.54 4.05
N PRO A 37 4.30 -15.22 2.90
CA PRO A 37 4.35 -13.87 2.35
C PRO A 37 3.55 -12.89 3.22
N PRO A 38 3.88 -11.58 3.18
CA PRO A 38 3.04 -10.55 3.76
C PRO A 38 1.71 -10.46 2.99
N ASP A 39 0.65 -10.13 3.70
CA ASP A 39 -0.67 -9.89 3.14
C ASP A 39 -1.03 -8.38 3.15
N PHE A 40 -2.30 -8.09 2.84
CA PHE A 40 -2.82 -6.72 2.85
C PHE A 40 -2.60 -6.03 4.22
N PHE A 41 -2.99 -6.66 5.32
CA PHE A 41 -2.88 -6.05 6.65
C PHE A 41 -1.43 -5.75 7.01
N THR A 42 -0.52 -6.64 6.62
CA THR A 42 0.92 -6.46 6.85
C THR A 42 1.48 -5.26 6.07
N ALA A 43 1.16 -5.16 4.78
CA ALA A 43 1.59 -4.03 3.95
C ALA A 43 1.01 -2.68 4.46
N GLY A 44 -0.26 -2.69 4.87
CA GLY A 44 -0.93 -1.53 5.47
C GLY A 44 -0.28 -1.11 6.79
N GLY A 45 0.00 -2.06 7.68
CA GLY A 45 0.66 -1.82 8.97
C GLY A 45 2.06 -1.22 8.80
N MET A 46 2.87 -1.76 7.88
CA MET A 46 4.18 -1.17 7.57
C MET A 46 4.04 0.25 7.01
N SER A 47 3.07 0.50 6.11
CA SER A 47 2.82 1.82 5.56
C SER A 47 2.47 2.84 6.64
N ALA A 48 1.61 2.47 7.59
CA ALA A 48 1.24 3.32 8.73
C ALA A 48 2.44 3.60 9.64
N GLY A 49 3.25 2.58 9.93
CA GLY A 49 4.48 2.75 10.71
C GLY A 49 5.47 3.72 10.07
N ILE A 50 5.69 3.60 8.75
CA ILE A 50 6.54 4.53 8.00
C ILE A 50 5.97 5.95 8.06
N ALA A 51 4.66 6.12 7.84
CA ALA A 51 4.02 7.43 7.88
C ALA A 51 4.22 8.15 9.22
N ILE A 52 4.08 7.44 10.34
CA ILE A 52 4.32 7.99 11.69
C ILE A 52 5.78 8.43 11.85
N VAL A 53 6.73 7.59 11.43
CA VAL A 53 8.16 7.91 11.52
C VAL A 53 8.52 9.13 10.66
N GLU A 54 8.00 9.22 9.44
CA GLU A 54 8.23 10.36 8.56
C GLU A 54 7.61 11.66 9.11
N ALA A 55 6.42 11.58 9.72
CA ALA A 55 5.83 12.72 10.41
C ALA A 55 6.70 13.19 11.59
N LEU A 56 7.18 12.27 12.42
CA LEU A 56 8.05 12.59 13.56
C LEU A 56 9.40 13.16 13.11
N LYS A 57 9.98 12.67 12.00
CA LYS A 57 11.19 13.28 11.42
C LYS A 57 10.93 14.74 11.03
N LYS A 58 9.80 15.03 10.39
CA LYS A 58 9.41 16.40 10.00
C LYS A 58 9.16 17.33 11.19
N THR A 59 8.69 16.80 12.32
CA THR A 59 8.46 17.57 13.54
C THR A 59 9.65 17.57 14.50
N ALA A 60 10.81 17.03 14.10
CA ALA A 60 11.98 16.84 14.94
C ALA A 60 11.68 16.08 16.25
N GLY A 61 10.82 15.07 16.16
CA GLY A 61 10.41 14.21 17.28
C GLY A 61 9.25 14.75 18.12
N ASP A 62 8.75 15.94 17.81
CA ASP A 62 7.59 16.49 18.52
C ASP A 62 6.30 15.78 18.10
N ALA A 63 5.72 15.04 19.04
CA ALA A 63 4.51 14.25 18.84
C ALA A 63 3.22 15.00 19.23
N SER A 64 3.26 16.32 19.41
CA SER A 64 2.06 17.11 19.67
C SER A 64 1.10 17.06 18.48
N THR A 65 -0.18 16.86 18.76
CA THR A 65 -1.23 16.67 17.75
C THR A 65 -1.21 17.77 16.68
N GLU A 66 -1.16 19.04 17.08
CA GLU A 66 -1.17 20.17 16.15
C GLU A 66 0.04 20.21 15.21
N LYS A 67 1.23 19.80 15.69
CA LYS A 67 2.40 19.70 14.82
C LYS A 67 2.31 18.52 13.87
N LEU A 68 1.81 17.38 14.34
CA LEU A 68 1.61 16.20 13.51
C LEU A 68 0.58 16.45 12.40
N ILE A 69 -0.55 17.09 12.70
CA ILE A 69 -1.56 17.48 11.69
C ILE A 69 -0.90 18.32 10.59
N LYS A 70 -0.23 19.42 10.97
CA LYS A 70 0.45 20.31 10.02
C LYS A 70 1.54 19.60 9.22
N ALA A 71 2.26 18.66 9.83
CA ALA A 71 3.31 17.91 9.15
C ALA A 71 2.76 16.86 8.17
N MET A 72 1.63 16.24 8.51
CA MET A 72 1.03 15.14 7.76
C MET A 72 0.12 15.60 6.62
N GLU A 73 -0.47 16.79 6.68
CA GLU A 73 -1.29 17.34 5.60
C GLU A 73 -0.49 17.54 4.30
N GLY A 74 -0.77 16.74 3.28
CA GLY A 74 -0.03 16.75 2.02
C GLY A 74 1.32 16.01 2.10
N MET A 75 1.58 15.29 3.19
CA MET A 75 2.80 14.52 3.35
C MET A 75 2.79 13.31 2.43
N SER A 76 3.87 13.17 1.65
CA SER A 76 4.17 11.93 0.94
C SER A 76 5.24 11.13 1.66
N PHE A 77 5.16 9.81 1.53
CA PHE A 77 6.11 8.86 2.10
C PHE A 77 6.19 7.60 1.23
N GLU A 78 7.34 6.91 1.28
CA GLU A 78 7.52 5.63 0.61
C GLU A 78 6.86 4.51 1.40
N SER A 79 6.35 3.48 0.71
CA SER A 79 5.66 2.36 1.32
C SER A 79 5.89 1.08 0.51
N PRO A 80 5.47 -0.11 0.99
CA PRO A 80 5.47 -1.33 0.19
C PRO A 80 4.70 -1.19 -1.14
N LYS A 81 3.79 -0.23 -1.25
CA LYS A 81 3.04 0.07 -2.47
C LYS A 81 3.62 1.22 -3.29
N GLY A 82 4.86 1.64 -3.02
CA GLY A 82 5.44 2.85 -3.57
C GLY A 82 4.97 4.10 -2.80
N ARG A 83 5.09 5.26 -3.44
CA ARG A 83 4.77 6.54 -2.82
C ARG A 83 3.28 6.66 -2.50
N MET A 84 2.95 6.92 -1.24
CA MET A 84 1.62 7.34 -0.79
C MET A 84 1.64 8.82 -0.42
N THR A 85 0.49 9.49 -0.48
CA THR A 85 0.33 10.88 -0.04
C THR A 85 -0.96 11.07 0.74
N PHE A 86 -0.90 11.67 1.93
CA PHE A 86 -2.11 12.11 2.61
C PHE A 86 -2.70 13.32 1.90
N ARG A 87 -3.90 13.16 1.34
CA ARG A 87 -4.66 14.25 0.72
C ARG A 87 -5.03 15.28 1.79
N LYS A 88 -4.85 16.57 1.51
CA LYS A 88 -5.05 17.63 2.52
C LYS A 88 -6.51 17.77 2.92
N GLU A 89 -7.40 17.55 1.97
CA GLU A 89 -8.82 17.83 2.07
C GLU A 89 -9.52 16.91 3.07
N ASP A 90 -9.15 15.63 3.13
CA ASP A 90 -9.81 14.60 3.94
C ASP A 90 -8.87 13.58 4.59
N HIS A 91 -7.57 13.81 4.50
CA HIS A 91 -6.50 12.98 5.09
C HIS A 91 -6.47 11.53 4.58
N GLN A 92 -7.15 11.24 3.47
CA GLN A 92 -7.04 9.94 2.78
C GLN A 92 -5.63 9.74 2.24
N ALA A 93 -5.03 8.58 2.52
CA ALA A 93 -3.79 8.17 1.88
C ALA A 93 -4.05 7.76 0.42
N MET A 94 -3.77 8.68 -0.51
CA MET A 94 -3.80 8.43 -1.94
C MET A 94 -2.62 7.54 -2.31
N GLN A 95 -2.90 6.46 -3.05
CA GLN A 95 -1.98 5.35 -3.26
C GLN A 95 -2.37 4.54 -4.49
N SER A 96 -1.41 3.85 -5.09
CA SER A 96 -1.67 3.01 -6.25
C SER A 96 -2.57 1.82 -5.91
N MET A 97 -3.34 1.38 -6.90
CA MET A 97 -4.07 0.11 -6.92
C MET A 97 -3.55 -0.73 -8.08
N TYR A 98 -3.82 -2.04 -8.09
CA TYR A 98 -3.26 -2.94 -9.09
C TYR A 98 -4.35 -3.65 -9.86
N HIS A 99 -4.42 -3.39 -11.16
CA HIS A 99 -5.21 -4.20 -12.09
C HIS A 99 -4.47 -5.52 -12.28
N PHE A 100 -5.13 -6.63 -11.93
CA PHE A 100 -4.58 -7.96 -12.04
C PHE A 100 -5.39 -8.85 -12.96
N ARG A 101 -4.75 -9.93 -13.42
CA ARG A 101 -5.38 -11.10 -14.04
C ARG A 101 -5.00 -12.35 -13.26
N ILE A 102 -5.96 -13.21 -12.95
CA ILE A 102 -5.70 -14.44 -12.21
C ILE A 102 -5.03 -15.49 -13.10
N LYS A 103 -3.93 -16.04 -12.62
CA LYS A 103 -3.30 -17.25 -13.14
C LYS A 103 -3.48 -18.40 -12.15
N ALA A 104 -3.80 -19.57 -12.70
CA ALA A 104 -3.76 -20.81 -11.94
C ALA A 104 -2.32 -21.34 -11.92
N ASP A 105 -1.62 -21.12 -10.81
CA ASP A 105 -0.27 -21.64 -10.60
C ASP A 105 -0.34 -22.83 -9.62
N PRO A 106 0.16 -24.02 -9.99
CA PRO A 106 0.17 -25.17 -9.08
C PRO A 106 1.08 -24.96 -7.85
N ALA A 107 2.06 -24.07 -7.91
CA ALA A 107 2.95 -23.77 -6.79
C ALA A 107 2.24 -23.02 -5.65
N PHE A 108 1.06 -22.43 -5.92
CA PHE A 108 0.30 -21.67 -4.94
C PHE A 108 -1.07 -22.30 -4.65
N ALA A 109 -1.49 -22.19 -3.39
CA ALA A 109 -2.81 -22.66 -2.94
C ALA A 109 -3.95 -21.76 -3.43
N TRP A 110 -3.66 -20.51 -3.79
CA TRP A 110 -4.62 -19.51 -4.30
C TRP A 110 -4.43 -19.25 -5.80
N GLY A 111 -5.36 -18.48 -6.40
CA GLY A 111 -5.17 -17.97 -7.76
C GLY A 111 -4.22 -16.77 -7.70
N VAL A 112 -3.12 -16.83 -8.45
CA VAL A 112 -2.05 -15.83 -8.43
C VAL A 112 -2.48 -14.60 -9.22
N PRO A 113 -2.58 -13.41 -8.61
CA PRO A 113 -2.79 -12.17 -9.33
C PRO A 113 -1.50 -11.78 -10.06
N GLU A 114 -1.50 -11.86 -11.39
CA GLU A 114 -0.44 -11.28 -12.22
C GLU A 114 -0.81 -9.85 -12.57
N LEU A 115 0.17 -8.94 -12.49
CA LEU A 115 -0.04 -7.52 -12.80
C LEU A 115 -0.39 -7.36 -14.28
N VAL A 116 -1.52 -6.75 -14.57
CA VAL A 116 -1.84 -6.22 -15.90
C VAL A 116 -1.31 -4.80 -16.02
N ARG A 117 -1.64 -3.95 -15.05
CA ARG A 117 -1.07 -2.60 -14.91
C ARG A 117 -1.24 -2.04 -13.50
N GLU A 118 -0.40 -1.08 -13.18
CA GLU A 118 -0.64 -0.19 -12.04
C GLU A 118 -1.74 0.81 -12.39
N ILE A 119 -2.61 1.10 -11.42
CA ILE A 119 -3.59 2.19 -11.46
C ILE A 119 -3.06 3.24 -10.47
N LYS A 120 -2.50 4.32 -11.01
CA LYS A 120 -1.89 5.38 -10.20
C LYS A 120 -2.93 6.22 -9.47
N PRO A 121 -2.56 6.89 -8.36
CA PRO A 121 -3.49 7.72 -7.60
C PRO A 121 -4.21 8.79 -8.43
N ASP A 122 -3.55 9.37 -9.42
CA ASP A 122 -4.06 10.41 -10.32
C ASP A 122 -5.02 9.87 -11.40
N GLU A 123 -5.06 8.54 -11.61
CA GLU A 123 -6.05 7.89 -12.47
C GLU A 123 -7.37 7.58 -11.75
N MET A 124 -7.44 7.83 -10.43
CA MET A 124 -8.60 7.51 -9.60
C MET A 124 -9.24 8.77 -9.02
N ASP A 125 -10.46 9.05 -9.46
CA ASP A 125 -11.27 10.14 -8.89
C ASP A 125 -11.92 9.72 -7.56
N VAL A 126 -11.10 9.62 -6.51
CA VAL A 126 -11.56 9.24 -5.17
C VAL A 126 -12.33 10.40 -4.55
N PRO A 127 -13.62 10.27 -4.23
CA PRO A 127 -14.44 11.39 -3.79
C PRO A 127 -14.05 11.90 -2.40
N VAL A 128 -14.06 13.22 -2.22
CA VAL A 128 -13.97 13.87 -0.89
C VAL A 128 -15.35 13.95 -0.27
N ARG A 129 -15.54 13.34 0.91
CA ARG A 129 -16.86 13.18 1.56
C ARG A 129 -16.93 13.64 3.01
N ASN A 130 -16.02 14.53 3.41
CA ASN A 130 -15.93 15.02 4.80
C ASN A 130 -16.61 16.38 5.03
N LYS A 131 -17.25 16.98 4.01
CA LYS A 131 -18.12 18.15 4.19
C LYS A 131 -19.41 17.72 4.88
N ARG A 132 -19.76 18.40 5.96
CA ARG A 132 -20.97 18.18 6.77
C ARG A 132 -21.97 19.29 6.54
#